data_AF-A0A3S9PG60-F1
#
_entry.id   AF-A0A3S9PG60-F1
#
_cell.length_a   1.000
_cell.length_b   1.000
_cell.length_c   1.000
_cell.angle_alpha   90.00
_cell.angle_beta   90.00
_cell.angle_gamma   90.00
#
_symmetry.space_group_name_H-M   'P 1'
#
loop_
_entity.id
_entity.type
_entity.pdbx_description
1 polymer ?
#
loop_
_entity_poly.entity_id
_entity_poly.type
_entity_poly.pdbx_seq_one_letter_code
_entity_poly.pdbx_strand_id
1 'polypeptide(L)'
;MEVVESAVNAEHKSVQLPDMRAEVISAVRALSDREYQQRVWIDRQYPSPGYYDDFTLNVNVLDDAAVLDDPNSAVGFTLASDEEARAMADLAVSINEVLAAVGSESPDSAFLGSPLWGDVLDAAKNALRVLTA
;
A
#
# COMPACT_ATOMS: atom_id res chain seq x y z
N MET A 1 18.19 -47.18 -6.29
CA MET A 1 18.52 -46.07 -7.21
C MET A 1 17.26 -45.79 -8.00
N GLU A 2 16.51 -44.78 -7.57
CA GLU A 2 15.63 -44.01 -8.44
C GLU A 2 15.58 -42.61 -7.85
N VAL A 3 15.65 -41.63 -8.74
CA VAL A 3 16.22 -40.32 -8.53
C VAL A 3 15.17 -39.37 -7.94
N VAL A 4 15.58 -38.63 -6.91
CA VAL A 4 14.86 -37.46 -6.39
C VAL A 4 14.87 -36.39 -7.50
N GLU A 5 13.74 -36.17 -8.16
CA GLU A 5 13.54 -34.99 -9.00
C GLU A 5 12.95 -33.86 -8.18
N SER A 6 13.87 -33.04 -7.67
CA SER A 6 13.63 -31.66 -7.30
C SER A 6 13.16 -30.88 -8.52
N ALA A 7 11.95 -30.35 -8.47
CA ALA A 7 11.56 -29.18 -9.24
C ALA A 7 11.39 -28.02 -8.27
N VAL A 8 12.39 -27.15 -8.30
CA VAL A 8 12.50 -25.82 -7.70
C VAL A 8 11.16 -25.09 -7.78
N ASN A 9 10.39 -25.09 -6.69
CA ASN A 9 9.39 -24.06 -6.47
C ASN A 9 10.16 -22.84 -5.98
N ALA A 10 10.09 -21.75 -6.75
CA ALA A 10 10.56 -20.46 -6.30
C ALA A 10 9.99 -20.19 -4.89
N GLU A 11 10.85 -19.87 -3.93
CA GLU A 11 10.45 -19.45 -2.59
C GLU A 11 9.65 -18.13 -2.72
N HIS A 12 8.35 -18.22 -2.99
CA HIS A 12 7.43 -17.21 -2.50
C HIS A 12 7.54 -17.29 -0.98
N LYS A 13 8.28 -16.36 -0.37
CA LYS A 13 8.39 -16.27 1.08
C LYS A 13 6.97 -16.09 1.63
N SER A 14 6.41 -17.18 2.17
CA SER A 14 5.09 -17.17 2.76
C SER A 14 5.10 -16.27 3.99
N VAL A 15 4.30 -15.21 3.97
CA VAL A 15 4.07 -14.36 5.14
C VAL A 15 3.08 -15.04 6.09
N GLN A 16 3.14 -14.73 7.38
CA GLN A 16 2.25 -15.34 8.38
C GLN A 16 0.79 -14.85 8.30
N LEU A 17 0.56 -13.65 7.78
CA LEU A 17 -0.75 -12.99 7.69
C LEU A 17 -1.09 -12.66 6.22
N PRO A 18 -1.42 -13.67 5.39
CA PRO A 18 -1.64 -13.48 3.95
C PRO A 18 -2.86 -12.60 3.64
N ASP A 19 -3.92 -12.66 4.45
CA ASP A 19 -5.12 -11.85 4.24
C ASP A 19 -4.82 -10.36 4.50
N MET A 20 -4.12 -10.06 5.60
CA MET A 20 -3.68 -8.70 5.92
C MET A 20 -2.67 -8.17 4.88
N ARG A 21 -1.80 -9.05 4.34
CA ARG A 21 -0.96 -8.69 3.19
C ARG A 21 -1.80 -8.31 1.96
N ALA A 22 -2.88 -9.02 1.69
CA ALA A 22 -3.76 -8.68 0.57
C ALA A 22 -4.42 -7.32 0.77
N GLU A 23 -4.79 -6.97 2.01
CA GLU A 23 -5.30 -5.63 2.37
C GLU A 23 -4.24 -4.55 2.16
N VAL A 24 -3.00 -4.76 2.61
CA VAL A 24 -1.86 -3.86 2.34
C VAL A 24 -1.68 -3.63 0.84
N ILE A 25 -1.63 -4.71 0.05
CA ILE A 25 -1.49 -4.61 -1.41
C ILE A 25 -2.66 -3.85 -2.03
N SER A 26 -3.88 -4.08 -1.54
CA SER A 26 -5.07 -3.37 -2.02
C SER A 26 -4.98 -1.87 -1.71
N ALA A 27 -4.55 -1.50 -0.50
CA ALA A 27 -4.43 -0.11 -0.10
C ALA A 27 -3.34 0.63 -0.88
N VAL A 28 -2.17 0.01 -1.04
CA VAL A 28 -1.09 0.56 -1.87
C VAL A 28 -1.52 0.69 -3.33
N ARG A 29 -2.34 -0.24 -3.85
CA ARG A 29 -2.89 -0.14 -5.20
C ARG A 29 -3.81 1.07 -5.36
N ALA A 30 -4.71 1.32 -4.41
CA ALA A 30 -5.55 2.51 -4.41
C ALA A 30 -4.73 3.81 -4.36
N LEU A 31 -3.65 3.84 -3.56
CA LEU A 31 -2.71 4.96 -3.49
C LEU A 31 -1.88 5.15 -4.77
N SER A 32 -1.68 4.11 -5.58
CA SER A 32 -0.88 4.18 -6.81
C SER A 32 -1.64 4.67 -8.05
N ASP A 33 -2.98 4.70 -8.00
CA ASP A 33 -3.84 4.93 -9.16
C ASP A 33 -4.59 6.28 -9.06
N ARG A 34 -4.07 7.30 -9.74
CA ARG A 34 -4.65 8.64 -9.75
C ARG A 34 -6.06 8.69 -10.35
N GLU A 35 -6.33 7.89 -11.37
CA GLU A 35 -7.66 7.88 -12.01
C GLU A 35 -8.69 7.24 -11.09
N TYR A 36 -8.30 6.16 -10.41
CA TYR A 36 -9.11 5.53 -9.38
C TYR A 36 -9.42 6.50 -8.24
N GLN A 37 -8.43 7.21 -7.72
CA GLN A 37 -8.61 8.19 -6.65
C GLN A 37 -9.60 9.29 -7.04
N GLN A 38 -9.46 9.85 -8.24
CA GLN A 38 -10.41 10.85 -8.74
C GLN A 38 -11.82 10.26 -8.82
N ARG A 39 -11.97 9.09 -9.46
CA ARG A 39 -13.26 8.45 -9.70
C ARG A 39 -13.96 8.04 -8.40
N VAL A 40 -13.23 7.44 -7.46
CA VAL A 40 -13.80 6.80 -6.26
C VAL A 40 -13.81 7.74 -5.06
N TRP A 41 -12.70 8.44 -4.79
CA TRP A 41 -12.58 9.29 -3.61
C TRP A 41 -13.20 10.67 -3.83
N ILE A 42 -13.17 11.22 -5.05
CA ILE A 42 -13.73 12.55 -5.33
C ILE A 42 -15.11 12.46 -5.97
N ASP A 43 -15.21 11.76 -7.10
CA ASP A 43 -16.45 11.71 -7.88
C ASP A 43 -17.47 10.72 -7.31
N ARG A 44 -17.06 9.90 -6.31
CA ARG A 44 -17.88 8.90 -5.61
C ARG A 44 -18.56 7.91 -6.59
N GLN A 45 -17.88 7.62 -7.70
CA GLN A 45 -18.30 6.63 -8.69
C GLN A 45 -17.77 5.26 -8.31
N TYR A 46 -18.57 4.54 -7.56
CA TYR A 46 -18.19 3.26 -6.99
C TYR A 46 -18.36 2.07 -7.94
N PRO A 47 -17.52 1.02 -7.84
CA PRO A 47 -17.61 -0.17 -8.68
C PRO A 47 -18.84 -1.03 -8.39
N SER A 48 -19.42 -0.94 -7.19
CA SER A 48 -20.62 -1.69 -6.80
C SER A 48 -21.38 -1.00 -5.66
N PRO A 49 -22.68 -1.30 -5.46
CA PRO A 49 -23.46 -0.77 -4.34
C PRO A 49 -22.86 -1.16 -2.98
N GLY A 50 -22.78 -0.20 -2.06
CA GLY A 50 -22.23 -0.42 -0.72
C GLY A 50 -20.70 -0.40 -0.64
N TYR A 51 -20.02 -0.16 -1.76
CA TYR A 51 -18.57 0.07 -1.78
C TYR A 51 -18.24 1.47 -1.28
N TYR A 52 -17.18 1.59 -0.51
CA TYR A 52 -16.63 2.86 -0.04
C TYR A 52 -15.11 2.75 0.03
N ASP A 53 -14.44 3.82 -0.36
CA ASP A 53 -12.99 3.95 -0.25
C ASP A 53 -12.61 5.44 -0.25
N ASP A 54 -11.56 5.78 0.48
CA ASP A 54 -10.99 7.12 0.60
C ASP A 54 -9.54 7.07 1.07
N PHE A 55 -8.87 8.23 1.17
CA PHE A 55 -7.47 8.26 1.60
C PHE A 55 -7.31 7.77 3.05
N THR A 56 -8.19 8.19 3.95
CA THR A 56 -8.14 7.85 5.39
C THR A 56 -8.25 6.35 5.62
N LEU A 57 -9.16 5.66 4.94
CA LEU A 57 -9.32 4.22 5.01
C LEU A 57 -8.05 3.49 4.60
N ASN A 58 -7.43 3.90 3.49
CA ASN A 58 -6.19 3.30 3.02
C ASN A 58 -5.03 3.53 3.99
N VAL A 59 -4.91 4.72 4.59
CA VAL A 59 -3.90 4.99 5.62
C VAL A 59 -4.14 4.11 6.85
N ASN A 60 -5.37 4.00 7.34
CA ASN A 60 -5.70 3.18 8.50
C ASN A 60 -5.38 1.69 8.27
N VAL A 61 -5.68 1.15 7.08
CA VAL A 61 -5.32 -0.24 6.73
C VAL A 61 -3.80 -0.45 6.81
N LEU A 62 -3.01 0.51 6.34
CA LEU A 62 -1.56 0.41 6.35
C LEU A 62 -0.98 0.61 7.77
N ASP A 63 -1.60 1.46 8.58
CA ASP A 63 -1.25 1.69 9.98
C ASP A 63 -1.54 0.46 10.84
N ASP A 64 -2.74 -0.13 10.72
CA ASP A 64 -3.14 -1.36 11.41
C ASP A 64 -2.20 -2.54 11.08
N ALA A 65 -1.62 -2.55 9.87
CA ALA A 65 -0.63 -3.54 9.44
C ALA A 65 0.82 -3.25 9.86
N ALA A 66 1.05 -2.17 10.60
CA ALA A 66 2.36 -1.66 11.03
C ALA A 66 3.35 -1.39 9.88
N VAL A 67 2.85 -1.27 8.64
CA VAL A 67 3.70 -1.09 7.45
C VAL A 67 4.00 0.38 7.15
N LEU A 68 3.49 1.32 7.93
CA LEU A 68 3.91 2.73 7.88
C LEU A 68 4.82 3.10 9.06
N ASP A 69 4.47 2.67 10.28
CA ASP A 69 5.20 3.02 11.51
C ASP A 69 6.52 2.27 11.68
N ASP A 70 6.52 0.94 11.56
CA ASP A 70 7.72 0.10 11.63
C ASP A 70 7.69 -1.01 10.57
N PRO A 71 7.94 -0.67 9.28
CA PRO A 71 7.90 -1.64 8.19
C PRO A 71 8.86 -2.82 8.38
N ASN A 72 9.96 -2.66 9.13
CA ASN A 72 10.89 -3.76 9.37
C ASN A 72 10.30 -4.81 10.31
N SER A 73 9.51 -4.40 11.31
CA SER A 73 8.80 -5.33 12.21
C SER A 73 7.75 -6.18 11.49
N ALA A 74 7.22 -5.67 10.37
CA ALA A 74 6.22 -6.34 9.54
C ALA A 74 6.80 -7.46 8.63
N VAL A 75 8.13 -7.55 8.52
CA VAL A 75 8.80 -8.58 7.71
C VAL A 75 8.59 -9.96 8.32
N GLY A 76 8.09 -10.89 7.49
CA GLY A 76 7.66 -12.23 7.89
C GLY A 76 6.18 -12.31 8.27
N PHE A 77 5.52 -11.19 8.58
CA PHE A 77 4.10 -11.14 8.96
C PHE A 77 3.19 -10.72 7.81
N THR A 78 3.38 -9.51 7.30
CA THR A 78 2.63 -8.96 6.16
C THR A 78 3.55 -8.62 4.99
N LEU A 79 4.82 -8.30 5.27
CA LEU A 79 5.86 -8.08 4.27
C LEU A 79 6.76 -9.32 4.13
N ALA A 80 7.18 -9.65 2.92
CA ALA A 80 7.96 -10.84 2.60
C ALA A 80 9.48 -10.60 2.65
N SER A 81 9.92 -9.34 2.62
CA SER A 81 11.34 -9.01 2.52
C SER A 81 11.68 -7.61 3.03
N ASP A 82 12.97 -7.40 3.30
CA ASP A 82 13.54 -6.08 3.59
C ASP A 82 13.35 -5.09 2.42
N GLU A 83 13.22 -5.57 1.18
CA GLU A 83 12.97 -4.71 0.03
C GLU A 83 11.57 -4.12 0.09
N GLU A 84 10.56 -4.94 0.44
CA GLU A 84 9.19 -4.46 0.67
C GLU A 84 9.15 -3.47 1.85
N ALA A 85 9.85 -3.77 2.95
CA ALA A 85 9.92 -2.87 4.10
C ALA A 85 10.51 -1.50 3.74
N ARG A 86 11.57 -1.46 2.91
CA ARG A 86 12.13 -0.19 2.42
C ARG A 86 11.15 0.57 1.53
N ALA A 87 10.49 -0.11 0.61
CA ALA A 87 9.52 0.54 -0.27
C ALA A 87 8.32 1.11 0.49
N MET A 88 7.88 0.42 1.55
CA MET A 88 6.84 0.91 2.44
C MET A 88 7.31 2.07 3.32
N ALA A 89 8.57 2.07 3.78
CA ALA A 89 9.15 3.21 4.49
C ALA A 89 9.20 4.48 3.63
N ASP A 90 9.55 4.35 2.34
CA ASP A 90 9.54 5.47 1.40
C ASP A 90 8.12 6.02 1.21
N LEU A 91 7.11 5.13 1.09
CA LEU A 91 5.70 5.54 1.04
C LEU A 91 5.25 6.25 2.33
N ALA A 92 5.66 5.74 3.49
CA ALA A 92 5.33 6.35 4.78
C ALA A 92 5.87 7.78 4.91
N VAL A 93 7.08 8.04 4.40
CA VAL A 93 7.65 9.39 4.36
C VAL A 93 6.76 10.34 3.55
N SER A 94 6.40 9.98 2.32
CA SER A 94 5.56 10.83 1.47
C SER A 94 4.14 11.05 2.04
N ILE A 95 3.55 10.03 2.66
CA ILE A 95 2.26 10.15 3.35
C ILE A 95 2.36 11.13 4.53
N ASN A 96 3.38 10.99 5.37
CA ASN A 96 3.58 11.87 6.52
C ASN A 96 3.83 13.32 6.11
N GLU A 97 4.59 13.55 5.03
CA GLU A 97 4.83 14.88 4.49
C GLU A 97 3.54 15.54 4.00
N VAL A 98 2.70 14.83 3.25
CA VAL A 98 1.43 15.41 2.77
C VAL A 98 0.43 15.62 3.90
N LEU A 99 0.37 14.71 4.88
CA LEU A 99 -0.46 14.86 6.08
C LEU A 99 -0.02 16.08 6.91
N ALA A 100 1.28 16.28 7.08
CA ALA A 100 1.81 17.44 7.81
C ALA A 100 1.53 18.76 7.08
N ALA A 101 1.57 18.77 5.74
CA ALA A 101 1.35 19.95 4.94
C ALA A 101 -0.14 20.33 4.79
N VAL A 102 -1.01 19.34 4.62
CA VAL A 102 -2.44 19.53 4.32
C VAL A 102 -3.30 19.47 5.58
N GLY A 103 -2.85 18.76 6.62
CA GLY A 103 -3.60 18.46 7.85
C GLY A 103 -4.41 17.17 7.72
N SER A 104 -4.36 16.31 8.75
CA SER A 104 -4.96 14.96 8.73
C SER A 104 -6.48 14.95 8.54
N GLU A 105 -7.17 15.99 9.02
CA GLU A 105 -8.64 16.10 8.96
C GLU A 105 -9.16 16.74 7.67
N SER A 106 -8.27 17.04 6.72
CA SER A 106 -8.64 17.65 5.45
C SER A 106 -9.37 16.64 4.54
N PRO A 107 -10.23 17.10 3.63
CA PRO A 107 -10.91 16.21 2.69
C PRO A 107 -9.95 15.64 1.63
N ASP A 108 -10.28 14.49 1.03
CA ASP A 108 -9.53 13.84 -0.06
C ASP A 108 -9.10 14.84 -1.16
N SER A 109 -9.98 15.77 -1.53
CA SER A 109 -9.71 16.78 -2.57
C SER A 109 -8.54 17.70 -2.23
N ALA A 110 -8.31 17.98 -0.93
CA ALA A 110 -7.19 18.80 -0.49
C ALA A 110 -5.85 18.05 -0.63
N PHE A 111 -5.84 16.75 -0.30
CA PHE A 111 -4.66 15.90 -0.51
C PHE A 111 -4.36 15.75 -2.00
N LEU A 112 -5.37 15.39 -2.80
CA LEU A 112 -5.22 15.19 -4.25
C LEU A 112 -4.86 16.49 -4.99
N GLY A 113 -5.15 17.65 -4.43
CA GLY A 113 -4.75 18.97 -4.96
C GLY A 113 -3.39 19.46 -4.46
N SER A 114 -2.77 18.75 -3.51
CA SER A 114 -1.47 19.12 -2.97
C SER A 114 -0.35 18.94 -4.01
N PRO A 115 0.63 19.86 -4.10
CA PRO A 115 1.81 19.64 -4.94
C PRO A 115 2.64 18.43 -4.50
N LEU A 116 2.50 17.97 -3.25
CA LEU A 116 3.20 16.80 -2.70
C LEU A 116 2.54 15.46 -3.08
N TRP A 117 1.33 15.48 -3.66
CA TRP A 117 0.62 14.24 -3.97
C TRP A 117 1.31 13.41 -5.06
N GLY A 118 2.11 14.04 -5.91
CA GLY A 118 2.93 13.35 -6.89
C GLY A 118 3.91 12.36 -6.25
N ASP A 119 4.52 12.76 -5.13
CA ASP A 119 5.48 11.93 -4.41
C ASP A 119 4.80 10.70 -3.78
N VAL A 120 3.59 10.88 -3.22
CA VAL A 120 2.77 9.76 -2.71
C VAL A 120 2.44 8.76 -3.83
N LEU A 121 2.01 9.26 -5.00
CA LEU A 121 1.68 8.40 -6.15
C LEU A 121 2.89 7.59 -6.61
N ASP A 122 4.06 8.21 -6.72
CA ASP A 122 5.25 7.55 -7.25
C ASP A 122 5.84 6.56 -6.23
N ALA A 123 5.84 6.91 -4.94
CA ALA A 123 6.22 5.99 -3.87
C ALA A 123 5.26 4.78 -3.82
N ALA A 124 3.94 5.00 -3.95
CA ALA A 124 2.94 3.94 -3.94
C ALA A 124 3.08 3.00 -5.15
N LYS A 125 3.36 3.53 -6.36
CA LYS A 125 3.64 2.69 -7.54
C LYS A 125 4.88 1.83 -7.33
N ASN A 126 5.94 2.40 -6.75
CA ASN A 126 7.15 1.64 -6.45
C ASN A 126 6.87 0.54 -5.41
N ALA A 127 6.20 0.87 -4.31
CA ALA A 127 5.79 -0.09 -3.29
C ALA A 127 4.93 -1.22 -3.88
N LEU A 128 3.93 -0.89 -4.70
CA LEU A 128 3.08 -1.89 -5.36
C LEU A 128 3.89 -2.84 -6.24
N ARG A 129 4.83 -2.30 -7.02
CA ARG A 129 5.72 -3.11 -7.87
C ARG A 129 6.55 -4.10 -7.05
N VAL A 130 7.08 -3.68 -5.90
CA VAL A 130 7.90 -4.54 -5.03
C VAL A 130 7.03 -5.60 -4.33
N LEU A 131 5.86 -5.22 -3.82
CA LEU A 131 4.94 -6.12 -3.11
C LEU A 131 4.34 -7.23 -4.00
N THR A 132 4.37 -7.03 -5.33
CA THR A 132 3.77 -7.94 -6.32
C THR A 132 4.80 -8.57 -7.26
N ALA A 133 6.10 -8.42 -6.94
CA ALA A 133 7.20 -8.99 -7.71
C ALA A 133 7.32 -10.52 -7.56
#